data_AF-A0A7J8C7C5-F1
#
_entry.id   AF-A0A7J8C7C5-F1
#
_cell.length_a   1.000
_cell.length_b   1.000
_cell.length_c   1.000
_cell.angle_alpha   90.00
_cell.angle_beta   90.00
_cell.angle_gamma   90.00
#
_symmetry.space_group_name_H-M   'P 1'
#
loop_
_entity.id
_entity.type
_entity.pdbx_description
1 polymer ?
#
loop_
_entity_poly.entity_id
_entity_poly.type
_entity_poly.pdbx_seq_one_letter_code
_entity_poly.pdbx_strand_id
1 'polypeptide(L)'
;MGEGGTEATVHLLCLAASSGVPLFCRSSRGGAPARQQLPFSVIGSLNGVHMFGQNLEVQLSSARTEDTTVVWKSFHDSITLIVLSSEEGTSELRLERLLQMVFGAMVLLLGLEELTNISNVERLKKELRASYRLIDSFLGDSELIGDLTQCVDCVVPPEGSLLQVLEKP
;
A
#
# COMPACT_ATOMS: atom_id res chain seq x y z
N MET A 1 -35.59 2.18 -6.85
CA MET A 1 -34.81 2.63 -5.67
C MET A 1 -33.49 1.91 -5.75
N GLY A 2 -32.41 2.62 -6.09
CA GLY A 2 -31.10 2.02 -6.28
C GLY A 2 -30.40 1.84 -4.94
N GLU A 3 -30.12 0.60 -4.57
CA GLU A 3 -29.13 0.28 -3.55
C GLU A 3 -27.77 0.64 -4.12
N GLY A 4 -27.25 1.81 -3.73
CA GLY A 4 -25.85 2.17 -3.95
C GLY A 4 -25.02 1.38 -2.95
N GLY A 5 -24.63 0.16 -3.32
CA GLY A 5 -23.61 -0.60 -2.60
C GLY A 5 -22.40 0.30 -2.42
N THR A 6 -22.06 0.61 -1.17
CA THR A 6 -20.86 1.39 -0.86
C THR A 6 -19.68 0.44 -1.07
N GLU A 7 -19.22 0.31 -2.31
CA GLU A 7 -18.10 -0.56 -2.65
C GLU A 7 -16.89 -0.17 -1.79
N ALA A 8 -16.34 -1.15 -1.08
CA ALA A 8 -15.12 -1.08 -0.30
C ALA A 8 -13.99 -0.38 -1.08
N THR A 9 -13.33 0.60 -0.45
CA THR A 9 -12.24 1.36 -1.07
C THR A 9 -11.00 1.33 -0.20
N VAL A 10 -9.86 1.07 -0.83
CA VAL A 10 -8.54 1.20 -0.19
C VAL A 10 -7.82 2.37 -0.85
N HIS A 11 -7.32 3.29 -0.04
CA HIS A 11 -6.47 4.41 -0.47
C HIS A 11 -5.08 4.25 0.13
N LEU A 12 -4.06 4.36 -0.71
CA LEU A 12 -2.65 4.28 -0.34
C LEU A 12 -1.97 5.62 -0.63
N LEU A 13 -1.35 6.18 0.38
CA LEU A 13 -0.63 7.43 0.35
C LEU A 13 0.84 7.19 0.72
N CYS A 14 1.74 7.79 -0.05
CA CYS A 14 3.16 7.79 0.22
C CYS A 14 3.64 9.23 0.37
N LEU A 15 4.28 9.53 1.51
CA LEU A 15 4.79 10.85 1.87
C LEU A 15 6.30 10.79 2.08
N ALA A 16 7.00 11.86 1.73
CA ALA A 16 8.36 12.09 2.19
C ALA A 16 8.30 12.51 3.67
N ALA A 17 8.84 11.69 4.57
CA ALA A 17 8.68 11.84 6.02
C ALA A 17 9.18 13.20 6.55
N SER A 18 10.29 13.70 6.00
CA SER A 18 10.90 14.99 6.41
C SER A 18 10.05 16.23 6.10
N SER A 19 9.13 16.15 5.12
CA SER A 19 8.38 17.31 4.63
C SER A 19 6.87 17.12 4.61
N GLY A 20 6.38 15.89 4.74
CA GLY A 20 4.98 15.54 4.54
C GLY A 20 4.50 15.67 3.08
N VAL A 21 5.40 15.94 2.12
CA VAL A 21 5.03 16.12 0.72
C VAL A 21 4.58 14.79 0.13
N PRO A 22 3.41 14.71 -0.52
CA PRO A 22 2.94 13.49 -1.14
C PRO A 22 3.81 13.13 -2.35
N LEU A 23 4.37 11.92 -2.31
CA LEU A 23 5.09 11.28 -3.41
C LEU A 23 4.10 10.65 -4.40
N PHE A 24 3.11 9.91 -3.89
CA PHE A 24 1.99 9.43 -4.70
C PHE A 24 0.74 9.15 -3.85
N CYS A 25 -0.40 9.05 -4.52
CA CYS A 25 -1.67 8.56 -3.97
C CYS A 25 -2.27 7.57 -4.98
N ARG A 26 -2.67 6.40 -4.51
CA ARG A 26 -3.26 5.31 -5.30
C ARG A 26 -4.53 4.80 -4.61
N SER A 27 -5.42 4.15 -5.36
CA SER A 27 -6.64 3.56 -4.82
C SER A 27 -7.01 2.28 -5.56
N SER A 28 -7.63 1.33 -4.86
CA SER A 28 -8.08 0.03 -5.40
C SER A 28 -9.08 0.16 -6.56
N ARG A 29 -9.93 1.20 -6.56
CA ARG A 29 -10.89 1.46 -7.64
C ARG A 29 -10.21 2.06 -8.88
N GLY A 30 -9.44 1.26 -9.62
CA GLY A 30 -8.73 1.69 -10.83
C GLY A 30 -9.48 2.75 -11.65
N GLY A 31 -8.88 3.92 -11.86
CA GLY A 31 -9.53 5.06 -12.50
C GLY A 31 -8.54 6.17 -12.87
N ALA A 32 -9.00 7.17 -13.63
CA ALA A 32 -8.16 8.29 -14.06
C ALA A 32 -7.48 8.98 -12.85
N PRO A 33 -6.20 9.41 -12.96
CA PRO A 33 -5.37 9.85 -11.84
C PRO A 33 -5.97 10.99 -11.01
N ALA A 34 -6.85 11.81 -11.57
CA ALA A 34 -7.52 12.91 -10.87
C ALA A 34 -8.66 12.46 -9.94
N ARG A 35 -9.27 11.29 -10.14
CA ARG A 35 -10.34 10.75 -9.27
C ARG A 35 -9.82 9.91 -8.11
N GLN A 36 -8.53 9.57 -8.12
CA GLN A 36 -7.90 8.68 -7.12
C GLN A 36 -7.19 9.45 -6.00
N GLN A 37 -7.10 10.78 -6.08
CA GLN A 37 -6.38 11.58 -5.09
C GLN A 37 -7.33 12.02 -3.98
N LEU A 38 -6.94 11.72 -2.74
CA LEU A 38 -7.57 12.30 -1.57
C LEU A 38 -7.38 13.83 -1.58
N PRO A 39 -8.34 14.61 -1.04
CA PRO A 39 -8.16 16.04 -0.90
C PRO A 39 -6.89 16.39 -0.12
N PHE A 40 -6.19 17.45 -0.52
CA PHE A 40 -4.98 17.90 0.18
C PHE A 40 -5.21 18.19 1.67
N SER A 41 -6.40 18.63 2.05
CA SER A 41 -6.78 18.79 3.46
C SER A 41 -6.71 17.47 4.21
N VAL A 42 -7.23 16.38 3.64
CA VAL A 42 -7.20 15.03 4.25
C VAL A 42 -5.77 14.54 4.37
N ILE A 43 -4.96 14.67 3.31
CA ILE A 43 -3.54 14.30 3.32
C ILE A 43 -2.80 15.07 4.41
N GLY A 44 -3.01 16.39 4.49
CA GLY A 44 -2.39 17.25 5.49
C GLY A 44 -2.80 16.90 6.92
N SER A 45 -4.08 16.58 7.15
CA SER A 45 -4.57 16.14 8.46
C SER A 45 -3.96 14.79 8.88
N LEU A 46 -3.90 13.81 7.98
CA LEU A 46 -3.30 12.49 8.26
C LEU A 46 -1.80 12.61 8.59
N ASN A 47 -1.08 13.46 7.85
CA ASN A 47 0.32 13.74 8.15
C ASN A 47 0.47 14.50 9.48
N GLY A 48 -0.42 15.47 9.76
CA GLY A 48 -0.40 16.23 11.00
C GLY A 48 -0.60 15.34 12.24
N VAL A 49 -1.52 14.38 12.17
CA VAL A 49 -1.75 13.40 13.25
C VAL A 49 -0.52 12.50 13.45
N HIS A 50 0.12 12.05 12.36
CA HIS A 50 1.37 11.28 12.45
C HIS A 50 2.50 12.08 13.10
N MET A 51 2.72 13.31 12.63
CA MET A 51 3.74 14.23 13.17
C MET A 51 3.49 14.59 14.63
N PHE A 52 2.22 14.71 15.04
CA PHE A 52 1.87 14.98 16.44
C PHE A 52 2.34 13.86 17.36
N GLY A 53 2.13 12.59 16.97
CA GLY A 53 2.67 11.44 17.71
C GLY A 53 4.19 11.45 17.77
N GLN A 54 4.84 11.65 16.62
CA GLN A 54 6.31 11.68 16.53
C GLN A 54 6.93 12.77 17.41
N ASN A 55 6.33 13.97 17.47
CA ASN A 55 6.81 15.05 18.34
C ASN A 55 6.74 14.73 19.83
N LEU A 56 5.92 13.74 20.22
CA LEU A 56 5.82 13.22 21.58
C LEU A 56 6.59 11.91 21.76
N GLU A 57 7.44 11.54 20.80
CA GLU A 57 8.19 10.28 20.78
C GLU A 57 7.29 9.03 20.81
N VAL A 58 6.05 9.15 20.33
CA VAL A 58 5.08 8.06 20.24
C VAL A 58 4.86 7.68 18.77
N GLN A 59 4.95 6.39 18.47
CA GLN A 59 4.64 5.86 17.16
C GLN A 59 3.13 5.59 17.04
N LEU A 60 2.44 6.32 16.16
CA LEU A 60 1.08 5.99 15.78
C LEU A 60 1.09 4.88 14.73
N SER A 61 0.52 3.71 15.05
CA SER A 61 0.42 2.57 14.14
C SER A 61 -0.90 2.52 13.38
N SER A 62 -2.03 2.70 14.07
CA SER A 62 -3.37 2.60 13.49
C SER A 62 -4.40 3.46 14.22
N ALA A 63 -5.50 3.75 13.53
CA ALA A 63 -6.68 4.39 14.07
C ALA A 63 -7.92 3.82 13.36
N ARG A 64 -9.02 3.66 14.10
CA ARG A 64 -10.27 3.09 13.58
C ARG A 64 -11.44 4.01 13.89
N THR A 65 -12.22 4.32 12.87
CA THR A 65 -13.56 4.92 12.97
C THR A 65 -14.62 3.85 12.71
N GLU A 66 -15.89 4.23 12.75
CA GLU A 66 -17.01 3.33 12.45
C GLU A 66 -16.93 2.75 11.03
N ASP A 67 -16.43 3.55 10.09
CA ASP A 67 -16.47 3.31 8.65
C ASP A 67 -15.08 3.19 8.00
N THR A 68 -14.00 3.53 8.70
CA THR A 68 -12.64 3.59 8.13
C THR A 68 -11.59 3.06 9.10
N THR A 69 -10.68 2.25 8.60
CA THR A 69 -9.43 1.90 9.29
C THR A 69 -8.26 2.60 8.62
N VAL A 70 -7.41 3.25 9.41
CA VAL A 70 -6.20 3.93 8.95
C VAL A 70 -4.99 3.30 9.60
N VAL A 71 -3.94 3.03 8.82
CA VAL A 71 -2.67 2.48 9.29
C VAL A 71 -1.52 3.32 8.76
N TRP A 72 -0.57 3.66 9.63
CA TRP A 72 0.64 4.40 9.31
C TRP A 72 1.86 3.51 9.50
N LYS A 73 2.83 3.66 8.60
CA LYS A 73 4.14 3.01 8.75
C LYS A 73 5.25 3.88 8.19
N SER A 74 6.22 4.18 9.05
CA SER A 74 7.44 4.90 8.69
C SER A 74 8.56 3.94 8.35
N PHE A 75 9.30 4.25 7.29
CA PHE A 75 10.43 3.47 6.81
C PHE A 75 11.65 4.37 6.74
N HIS A 76 12.67 4.01 7.53
CA HIS A 76 13.98 4.67 7.57
C HIS A 76 13.91 6.21 7.74
N ASP A 77 12.91 6.69 8.48
CA ASP A 77 12.63 8.11 8.73
C ASP A 77 12.57 9.00 7.46
N SER A 78 12.39 8.37 6.29
CA SER A 78 12.46 9.00 4.97
C SER A 78 11.14 8.89 4.20
N ILE A 79 10.47 7.75 4.35
CA ILE A 79 9.18 7.47 3.72
C ILE A 79 8.14 7.16 4.80
N THR A 80 6.97 7.78 4.69
CA THR A 80 5.80 7.40 5.47
C THR A 80 4.72 6.91 4.53
N LEU A 81 4.33 5.65 4.69
CA LEU A 81 3.17 5.08 4.00
C LEU A 81 1.95 5.13 4.92
N ILE A 82 0.81 5.49 4.35
CA ILE A 82 -0.48 5.57 5.04
C ILE A 82 -1.50 4.85 4.17
N VAL A 83 -2.25 3.91 4.76
CA VAL A 83 -3.37 3.25 4.07
C VAL A 83 -4.66 3.49 4.81
N LEU A 84 -5.72 3.78 4.05
CA LEU A 84 -7.08 3.92 4.53
C LEU A 84 -7.92 2.83 3.87
N SER A 85 -8.75 2.14 4.65
CA SER A 85 -9.72 1.18 4.13
C SER A 85 -11.09 1.49 4.67
N SER A 86 -12.07 1.60 3.78
CA SER A 86 -13.50 1.66 4.11
C SER A 86 -14.19 0.29 4.03
N GLU A 87 -13.42 -0.78 3.88
CA GLU A 87 -13.93 -2.15 3.79
C GLU A 87 -14.23 -2.70 5.19
N GLU A 88 -15.49 -3.07 5.41
CA GLU A 88 -15.96 -3.64 6.67
C GLU A 88 -15.23 -4.96 6.98
N GLY A 89 -14.73 -5.10 8.21
CA GLY A 89 -14.00 -6.30 8.63
C GLY A 89 -12.53 -6.37 8.21
N THR A 90 -11.97 -5.32 7.59
CA THR A 90 -10.53 -5.28 7.27
C THR A 90 -9.67 -5.42 8.51
N SER A 91 -8.76 -6.40 8.50
CA SER A 91 -7.76 -6.56 9.55
C SER A 91 -6.65 -5.51 9.41
N GLU A 92 -6.29 -4.84 10.51
CA GLU A 92 -5.13 -3.93 10.57
C GLU A 92 -3.85 -4.64 10.12
N LEU A 93 -3.70 -5.93 10.45
CA LEU A 93 -2.57 -6.75 10.02
C LEU A 93 -2.48 -6.87 8.48
N ARG A 94 -3.61 -6.98 7.78
CA ARG A 94 -3.65 -7.02 6.30
C ARG A 94 -3.13 -5.70 5.73
N LEU A 95 -3.56 -4.58 6.31
CA LEU A 95 -3.15 -3.24 5.89
C LEU A 95 -1.67 -2.98 6.18
N GLU A 96 -1.17 -3.37 7.36
CA GLU A 96 0.26 -3.28 7.69
C GLU A 96 1.13 -4.10 6.73
N ARG A 97 0.67 -5.30 6.35
CA ARG A 97 1.36 -6.15 5.36
C ARG A 97 1.35 -5.53 3.97
N LEU A 98 0.22 -4.95 3.55
CA LEU A 98 0.16 -4.19 2.31
C LEU A 98 1.21 -3.07 2.29
N LEU A 99 1.35 -2.31 3.37
CA LEU A 99 2.39 -1.27 3.47
C LEU A 99 3.82 -1.85 3.33
N GLN A 100 4.08 -3.02 3.93
CA GLN A 100 5.37 -3.71 3.77
C GLN A 100 5.62 -4.15 2.33
N MET A 101 4.63 -4.75 1.66
CA MET A 101 4.76 -5.20 0.28
C MET A 101 4.97 -4.02 -0.68
N VAL A 102 4.25 -2.91 -0.47
CA VAL A 102 4.44 -1.66 -1.24
C VAL A 102 5.86 -1.12 -1.07
N PHE A 103 6.36 -1.02 0.16
CA PHE A 103 7.73 -0.56 0.39
C PHE A 103 8.76 -1.52 -0.24
N GLY A 104 8.56 -2.84 -0.09
CA GLY A 104 9.39 -3.85 -0.74
C GLY A 104 9.42 -3.72 -2.27
N ALA A 105 8.29 -3.45 -2.90
CA ALA A 105 8.21 -3.18 -4.34
C ALA A 105 8.94 -1.89 -4.75
N MET A 106 8.85 -0.83 -3.93
CA MET A 106 9.61 0.39 -4.15
C MET A 106 11.13 0.11 -4.07
N VAL A 107 11.57 -0.63 -3.05
CA VAL A 107 12.99 -1.04 -2.90
C VAL A 107 13.44 -1.91 -4.07
N LEU A 108 12.62 -2.86 -4.52
CA LEU A 108 12.94 -3.75 -5.64
C LEU A 108 13.18 -2.98 -6.95
N LEU A 109 12.39 -1.94 -7.20
CA LEU A 109 12.38 -1.24 -8.49
C LEU A 109 13.24 0.04 -8.51
N LEU A 110 13.45 0.69 -7.36
CA LEU A 110 14.23 1.93 -7.26
C LEU A 110 15.55 1.73 -6.49
N GLY A 111 15.59 0.77 -5.56
CA GLY A 111 16.69 0.60 -4.61
C GLY A 111 16.43 1.31 -3.28
N LEU A 112 16.95 0.74 -2.19
CA LEU A 112 16.78 1.29 -0.84
C LEU A 112 17.46 2.65 -0.68
N GLU A 113 18.65 2.83 -1.26
CA GLU A 113 19.45 4.05 -1.12
C GLU A 113 18.72 5.29 -1.63
N GLU A 114 18.03 5.19 -2.77
CA GLU A 114 17.23 6.27 -3.35
C GLU A 114 16.01 6.63 -2.46
N LEU A 115 15.47 5.66 -1.71
CA LEU A 115 14.34 5.87 -0.81
C LEU A 115 14.75 6.45 0.55
N THR A 116 16.00 6.25 0.98
CA THR A 116 16.51 6.79 2.25
C THR A 116 17.21 8.14 2.08
N ASN A 117 17.83 8.40 0.92
CA ASN A 117 18.60 9.62 0.68
C ASN A 117 17.86 10.57 -0.29
N ILE A 118 16.65 10.97 0.07
CA ILE A 118 15.78 11.78 -0.78
C ILE A 118 16.31 13.22 -0.88
N SER A 119 17.02 13.52 -1.97
CA SER A 119 17.53 14.87 -2.27
C SER A 119 16.61 15.69 -3.18
N ASN A 120 15.87 15.01 -4.08
CA ASN A 120 14.98 15.65 -5.05
C ASN A 120 13.65 14.89 -5.13
N VAL A 121 12.64 15.46 -4.46
CA VAL A 121 11.28 14.89 -4.40
C VAL A 121 10.63 14.74 -5.78
N GLU A 122 10.82 15.70 -6.69
CA GLU A 122 10.22 15.66 -8.03
C GLU A 122 10.86 14.60 -8.93
N ARG A 123 12.16 14.35 -8.74
CA ARG A 123 12.84 13.21 -9.39
C ARG A 123 12.30 11.89 -8.84
N LEU A 124 12.24 11.74 -7.52
CA LEU A 124 11.76 10.52 -6.88
C LEU A 124 10.33 10.18 -7.29
N LYS A 125 9.43 11.17 -7.36
CA LYS A 125 8.06 11.00 -7.89
C LYS A 125 8.02 10.41 -9.29
N LYS A 126 8.98 10.76 -10.16
CA LYS A 126 9.05 10.23 -11.53
C LYS A 126 9.54 8.78 -11.54
N GLU A 127 10.55 8.47 -10.74
CA GLU A 127 11.12 7.12 -10.61
C GLU A 127 10.10 6.14 -9.99
N LEU A 128 9.33 6.59 -9.00
CA LEU A 128 8.28 5.78 -8.35
C LEU A 128 7.21 5.27 -9.32
N ARG A 129 7.03 5.92 -10.48
CA ARG A 129 6.08 5.46 -11.51
C ARG A 129 6.38 4.05 -12.00
N ALA A 130 7.65 3.62 -11.95
CA ALA A 130 8.03 2.26 -12.30
C ALA A 130 7.37 1.21 -11.38
N SER A 131 7.10 1.58 -10.12
CA SER A 131 6.47 0.70 -9.13
C SER A 131 4.95 0.66 -9.17
N TYR A 132 4.30 1.59 -9.88
CA TYR A 132 2.84 1.74 -9.80
C TYR A 132 2.09 0.50 -10.27
N ARG A 133 2.56 -0.20 -11.31
CA ARG A 133 1.88 -1.42 -11.77
C ARG A 133 1.85 -2.53 -10.72
N LEU A 134 2.94 -2.68 -9.97
CA LEU A 134 3.05 -3.68 -8.92
C LEU A 134 2.28 -3.24 -7.65
N ILE A 135 2.35 -1.96 -7.30
CA ILE A 135 1.53 -1.39 -6.22
C ILE A 135 0.03 -1.56 -6.52
N ASP A 136 -0.38 -1.32 -7.76
CA ASP A 136 -1.76 -1.47 -8.19
C ASP A 136 -2.23 -2.92 -8.10
N SER A 137 -1.38 -3.90 -8.38
CA SER A 137 -1.73 -5.31 -8.17
C SER A 137 -1.92 -5.65 -6.70
N PHE A 138 -1.19 -5.02 -5.77
CA PHE A 138 -1.42 -5.22 -4.33
C PHE A 138 -2.69 -4.55 -3.81
N LEU A 139 -3.12 -3.48 -4.48
CA LEU A 139 -4.38 -2.79 -4.15
C LEU A 139 -5.60 -3.45 -4.78
N GLY A 140 -5.42 -4.29 -5.78
CA GLY A 140 -6.47 -5.14 -6.32
C GLY A 140 -6.79 -6.31 -5.37
N ASP A 141 -7.91 -6.99 -5.62
CA ASP A 141 -8.29 -8.19 -4.88
C ASP A 141 -7.34 -9.35 -5.21
N SER A 142 -6.26 -9.43 -4.44
CA SER A 142 -5.40 -10.62 -4.37
C SER A 142 -5.86 -11.43 -3.16
N GLU A 143 -6.71 -12.43 -3.39
CA GLU A 143 -7.13 -13.43 -2.39
C GLU A 143 -6.09 -14.56 -2.25
N LEU A 144 -4.81 -14.24 -2.46
CA LEU A 144 -3.75 -15.22 -2.45
C LEU A 144 -3.22 -15.42 -1.01
N ILE A 145 -3.10 -16.69 -0.59
CA ILE A 145 -2.67 -17.08 0.77
C ILE A 145 -1.23 -16.64 1.04
N GLY A 146 -0.42 -16.51 -0.01
CA GLY A 146 0.94 -15.99 0.01
C GLY A 146 1.02 -14.57 0.52
N ASP A 147 0.01 -13.72 0.27
CA ASP A 147 -0.03 -12.36 0.81
C ASP A 147 -0.16 -12.38 2.35
N LEU A 148 -0.92 -13.34 2.88
CA LEU A 148 -1.09 -13.55 4.32
C LEU A 148 0.14 -14.20 4.96
N THR A 149 0.80 -15.12 4.27
CA THR A 149 1.89 -15.94 4.82
C THR A 149 3.29 -15.43 4.47
N GLN A 150 3.39 -14.43 3.59
CA GLN A 150 4.64 -13.99 2.96
C GLN A 150 5.38 -15.15 2.25
N CYS A 151 4.61 -16.08 1.66
CA CYS A 151 5.11 -17.22 0.90
C CYS A 151 4.64 -17.15 -0.55
N VAL A 152 5.24 -17.96 -1.44
CA VAL A 152 4.77 -18.08 -2.83
C VAL A 152 3.53 -18.95 -2.87
N ASP A 153 2.42 -18.48 -3.43
CA ASP A 153 1.29 -19.33 -3.75
C ASP A 153 1.62 -20.28 -4.89
N CYS A 154 1.50 -21.57 -4.62
CA CYS A 154 1.60 -22.59 -5.64
C CYS A 154 0.24 -22.76 -6.30
N VAL A 155 0.10 -22.27 -7.54
CA VAL A 155 -1.06 -22.61 -8.38
C VAL A 155 -0.77 -23.96 -9.03
N VAL A 156 -1.53 -25.00 -8.68
CA VAL A 156 -1.48 -26.27 -9.42
C VAL A 156 -2.13 -26.05 -10.78
N PRO A 157 -1.42 -26.25 -11.91
CA PRO A 157 -2.03 -26.13 -13.23
C PRO A 157 -3.12 -27.21 -13.38
N PRO A 158 -4.24 -26.92 -14.06
CA PRO A 158 -5.28 -27.92 -14.31
C PRO A 158 -4.79 -29.11 -15.16
N GLU A 159 -3.61 -29.00 -15.79
CA GLU A 159 -2.97 -30.02 -16.62
C GLU A 159 -1.96 -30.91 -15.85
N GLY A 160 -2.11 -31.06 -14.53
CA GLY A 160 -1.22 -31.88 -13.70
C GLY A 160 -1.09 -33.35 -14.12
N SER A 161 -2.03 -33.87 -14.93
CA SER A 161 -2.02 -35.24 -15.44
C SER A 161 -0.85 -35.55 -16.39
N LEU A 162 -0.34 -34.56 -17.14
CA LEU A 162 0.71 -34.76 -18.14
C LEU A 162 2.12 -34.87 -17.51
N LEU A 163 2.33 -34.24 -16.34
CA LEU A 163 3.63 -34.24 -15.65
C LEU A 163 3.82 -35.44 -14.71
N GLN A 164 2.78 -36.21 -14.41
CA GLN A 164 2.88 -37.45 -13.60
C GLN A 164 3.32 -38.70 -14.39
N VAL A 165 3.51 -38.61 -15.72
CA VAL A 165 3.86 -39.79 -16.54
C VAL A 165 5.35 -40.12 -16.53
N LEU A 166 6.18 -39.34 -15.84
CA LEU A 166 7.63 -39.52 -15.79
C LEU A 166 8.10 -40.15 -14.48
N GLU A 167 7.44 -41.23 -14.05
CA GLU A 167 8.03 -42.23 -13.16
C GLU A 167 7.17 -43.50 -13.15
N LYS A 168 7.42 -44.39 -14.12
CA LYS A 168 7.21 -45.83 -13.90
C LYS A 168 8.55 -46.52 -14.14
N PRO A 169 9.09 -47.26 -13.16
CA PRO A 169 10.26 -48.11 -13.35
C PRO A 169 9.96 -49.27 -14.31
#